data_AF-A0A5E6MQ30-F1
#
_entry.id   AF-A0A5E6MQ30-F1
#
_cell.length_a   1.000
_cell.length_b   1.000
_cell.length_c   1.000
_cell.angle_alpha   90.00
_cell.angle_beta   90.00
_cell.angle_gamma   90.00
#
_symmetry.space_group_name_H-M   'P 1'
#
loop_
_entity.id
_entity.type
_entity.pdbx_description
1 polymer ?
#
loop_
_entity_poly.entity_id
_entity_poly.type
_entity_poly.pdbx_seq_one_letter_code
_entity_poly.pdbx_strand_id
1 'polypeptide(L)'
;MTYCLAIPVNCGLILCLDSCTHAGTDNVSAYSKMHSFLWSGNYMLCLLSSGNPATTQGVIMRLRNDGELGADPNLLSVQSMREAPDDIGLVDAQIERNQAALEIGGSGLEATFLYRTGTLEKGQRLSLSEEDPFPRSMGKRWNEGLWQALNRLPPFPWEGQRDEGKICPLYPSR
;
A
#
# COMPACT_ATOMS: atom_id res chain seq x y z
N MET A 1 -6.80 -9.84 4.02
CA MET A 1 -6.87 -8.44 4.46
C MET A 1 -5.89 -7.64 3.65
N THR A 2 -6.27 -6.44 3.18
CA THR A 2 -5.42 -5.62 2.31
C THR A 2 -5.00 -4.31 2.94
N TYR A 3 -3.70 -4.04 2.94
CA TYR A 3 -3.10 -2.82 3.46
C TYR A 3 -2.56 -1.93 2.33
N CYS A 4 -3.29 -0.85 2.07
CA CYS A 4 -2.86 0.22 1.17
C CYS A 4 -2.38 1.42 2.00
N LEU A 5 -1.22 2.00 1.66
CA LEU A 5 -0.68 3.20 2.31
C LEU A 5 -0.17 4.20 1.27
N ALA A 6 -0.48 5.47 1.47
CA ALA A 6 0.05 6.58 0.69
C ALA A 6 0.73 7.58 1.64
N ILE A 7 2.00 7.91 1.39
CA ILE A 7 2.81 8.84 2.19
C ILE A 7 3.25 10.00 1.29
N PRO A 8 2.69 11.21 1.45
CA PRO A 8 3.20 12.39 0.78
C PRO A 8 4.56 12.78 1.39
N VAL A 9 5.53 13.12 0.53
CA VAL A 9 6.86 13.59 0.92
C VAL A 9 7.23 14.83 0.11
N ASN A 10 8.14 15.67 0.59
CA ASN A 10 8.49 16.94 -0.06
C ASN A 10 8.89 16.80 -1.54
N CYS A 11 9.44 15.64 -1.92
CA CYS A 11 9.88 15.32 -3.28
C CYS A 11 8.91 14.44 -4.08
N GLY A 12 7.74 14.07 -3.55
CA GLY A 12 6.87 13.11 -4.24
C GLY A 12 5.76 12.45 -3.41
N LEU A 13 5.35 11.27 -3.87
CA LEU A 13 4.35 10.42 -3.22
C LEU A 13 4.85 8.97 -3.19
N ILE A 14 4.90 8.39 -2.00
CA ILE A 14 5.21 6.98 -1.79
C ILE A 14 3.89 6.22 -1.67
N LEU A 15 3.67 5.22 -2.51
CA LEU A 15 2.53 4.32 -2.44
C LEU A 15 3.05 2.94 -2.06
N CYS A 16 2.59 2.38 -0.94
CA CYS A 16 2.94 1.04 -0.48
C CYS A 16 1.68 0.17 -0.48
N LEU A 17 1.84 -1.08 -0.89
CA LEU A 17 0.74 -1.97 -1.15
C LEU A 17 0.93 -3.39 -0.63
N ASP A 18 -0.16 -4.10 -0.84
CA ASP A 18 -0.45 -5.44 -0.42
C ASP A 18 -0.85 -6.30 -1.68
N SER A 19 -0.36 -7.55 -1.81
CA SER A 19 -0.39 -8.46 -2.98
C SER A 19 -1.37 -9.63 -2.93
N CYS A 20 -1.29 -10.54 -1.94
CA CYS A 20 -2.10 -11.75 -1.89
C CYS A 20 -3.59 -11.43 -2.04
N THR A 21 -4.27 -12.38 -2.66
CA THR A 21 -5.69 -12.38 -3.01
C THR A 21 -6.13 -13.82 -2.83
N HIS A 22 -7.15 -14.06 -2.02
CA HIS A 22 -7.62 -15.43 -1.82
C HIS A 22 -8.56 -15.77 -2.98
N ALA A 23 -8.09 -16.59 -3.92
CA ALA A 23 -8.79 -16.89 -5.18
C ALA A 23 -9.60 -18.21 -5.08
N GLY A 24 -10.13 -18.51 -3.89
CA GLY A 24 -10.77 -19.79 -3.55
C GLY A 24 -9.88 -20.68 -2.68
N THR A 25 -10.45 -21.80 -2.24
CA THR A 25 -9.91 -22.67 -1.17
C THR A 25 -8.49 -23.18 -1.44
N ASP A 26 -8.17 -23.49 -2.71
CA ASP A 26 -6.96 -24.23 -3.10
C ASP A 26 -6.05 -23.46 -4.07
N ASN A 27 -6.28 -22.16 -4.30
CA ASN A 27 -5.48 -21.35 -5.24
C ASN A 27 -5.09 -19.98 -4.66
N VAL A 28 -3.77 -19.73 -4.60
CA VAL A 28 -3.18 -18.45 -4.22
C VAL A 28 -2.47 -17.86 -5.43
N SER A 29 -3.20 -17.12 -6.25
CA SER A 29 -2.65 -16.30 -7.32
C SER A 29 -2.32 -14.89 -6.83
N ALA A 30 -1.19 -14.35 -7.27
CA ALA A 30 -0.77 -12.99 -6.98
C ALA A 30 -1.23 -12.04 -8.09
N TYR A 31 -2.06 -11.05 -7.75
CA TYR A 31 -2.47 -9.97 -8.67
C TYR A 31 -1.93 -8.63 -8.17
N SER A 32 -1.38 -7.81 -9.06
CA SER A 32 -0.96 -6.45 -8.72
C SER A 32 -2.17 -5.62 -8.32
N LYS A 33 -2.26 -5.25 -7.04
CA LYS A 33 -3.27 -4.30 -6.54
C LYS A 33 -2.96 -2.84 -6.87
N MET A 34 -1.81 -2.57 -7.51
CA MET A 34 -1.49 -1.25 -8.04
C MET A 34 -1.83 -1.16 -9.52
N HIS A 35 -2.60 -0.12 -9.84
CA HIS A 35 -3.05 0.18 -11.20
C HIS A 35 -2.69 1.63 -11.52
N SER A 36 -1.53 1.81 -12.16
CA SER A 36 -1.07 3.11 -12.64
C SER A 36 -1.75 3.47 -13.97
N PHE A 37 -2.36 4.64 -14.03
CA PHE A 37 -2.85 5.26 -15.25
C PHE A 37 -1.99 6.49 -15.54
N LEU A 38 -1.46 6.57 -16.77
CA LEU A 38 -0.71 7.72 -17.24
C LEU A 38 -1.30 8.17 -18.56
N TRP A 39 -1.67 9.44 -18.59
CA TRP A 39 -2.13 10.10 -19.79
C TRP A 39 -1.19 11.26 -20.09
N SER A 40 -0.64 11.26 -21.30
CA SER A 40 0.43 12.16 -21.71
C SER A 40 0.04 13.62 -21.48
N GLY A 41 0.84 14.35 -20.69
CA GLY A 41 0.68 15.78 -20.46
C GLY A 41 -0.36 16.21 -19.42
N ASN A 42 -1.17 15.30 -18.87
CA ASN A 42 -2.26 15.65 -17.93
C ASN A 42 -1.88 15.37 -16.47
N TYR A 43 -2.09 14.14 -16.01
CA TYR A 43 -1.80 13.70 -14.65
C TYR A 43 -1.46 12.20 -14.62
N MET A 44 -0.71 11.80 -13.60
CA MET A 44 -0.55 10.39 -13.24
C MET A 44 -1.53 10.07 -12.12
N LEU A 45 -2.44 9.13 -12.36
CA LEU A 45 -3.31 8.56 -11.35
C LEU A 45 -2.84 7.16 -10.98
N CYS A 46 -2.96 6.79 -9.72
CA CYS A 46 -2.61 5.44 -9.27
C CYS A 46 -3.68 4.91 -8.31
N LEU A 47 -4.45 3.92 -8.77
CA LEU A 47 -5.42 3.24 -7.91
C LEU A 47 -4.72 2.15 -7.10
N LEU A 48 -5.00 2.16 -5.80
CA LEU A 48 -4.64 1.11 -4.84
C LEU A 48 -5.92 0.33 -4.51
N SER A 49 -6.08 -0.89 -5.02
CA SER A 49 -7.31 -1.67 -4.84
C SER A 49 -7.28 -2.54 -3.60
N SER A 50 -8.42 -2.67 -2.92
CA SER A 50 -8.63 -3.58 -1.79
C SER A 50 -10.05 -4.15 -1.81
N GLY A 51 -10.21 -5.46 -1.88
CA GLY A 51 -11.53 -6.09 -1.93
C GLY A 51 -11.53 -7.36 -2.79
N ASN A 52 -12.69 -7.70 -3.35
CA ASN A 52 -12.86 -8.83 -4.26
C ASN A 52 -12.04 -8.59 -5.56
N PRO A 53 -11.17 -9.54 -5.96
CA PRO A 53 -10.39 -9.42 -7.20
C PRO A 53 -11.26 -9.25 -8.45
N ALA A 54 -12.43 -9.90 -8.52
CA ALA A 54 -13.32 -9.79 -9.67
C ALA A 54 -13.91 -8.37 -9.82
N THR A 55 -14.24 -7.71 -8.71
CA THR A 55 -14.75 -6.33 -8.68
C THR A 55 -13.65 -5.38 -9.12
N THR A 56 -12.48 -5.51 -8.49
CA THR A 56 -11.28 -4.74 -8.82
C THR A 56 -10.94 -4.84 -10.32
N GLN A 57 -10.86 -6.05 -10.88
CA GLN A 57 -10.53 -6.25 -12.29
C GLN A 57 -11.59 -5.64 -13.21
N GLY A 58 -12.88 -5.78 -12.86
CA GLY A 58 -13.97 -5.12 -13.58
C GLY A 58 -13.81 -3.59 -13.62
N VAL A 59 -13.58 -2.97 -12.46
CA VAL A 59 -13.39 -1.51 -12.34
C VAL A 59 -12.20 -1.04 -13.17
N ILE A 60 -11.04 -1.68 -13.02
CA ILE A 60 -9.84 -1.30 -13.77
C ILE A 60 -10.01 -1.48 -15.28
N MET A 61 -10.67 -2.56 -15.72
CA MET A 61 -10.95 -2.78 -17.14
C MET A 61 -11.93 -1.73 -17.69
N ARG A 62 -12.97 -1.39 -16.93
CA ARG A 62 -13.94 -0.36 -17.30
C ARG A 62 -13.29 1.02 -17.42
N LEU A 63 -12.54 1.44 -16.40
CA LEU A 63 -11.86 2.74 -16.37
C LEU A 63 -10.83 2.90 -17.49
N ARG A 64 -10.13 1.81 -17.88
CA ARG A 64 -9.24 1.82 -19.06
C ARG A 64 -10.01 1.97 -20.36
N ASN A 65 -11.04 1.15 -20.56
CA ASN A 65 -11.85 1.16 -21.77
C ASN A 65 -12.57 2.51 -21.97
N ASP A 66 -13.09 3.12 -20.91
CA ASP A 66 -13.73 4.43 -20.98
C ASP A 66 -12.73 5.54 -21.36
N GLY A 67 -11.47 5.44 -20.91
CA GLY A 67 -10.38 6.32 -21.31
C GLY A 67 -9.89 6.09 -22.75
N GLU A 68 -9.83 4.85 -23.21
CA GLU A 68 -9.42 4.48 -24.58
C GLU A 68 -10.49 4.84 -25.62
N LEU A 69 -11.78 4.70 -25.28
CA LEU A 69 -12.91 5.06 -26.14
C LEU A 69 -13.30 6.55 -26.07
N GLY A 70 -12.74 7.31 -25.13
CA GLY A 70 -13.12 8.72 -24.92
C GLY A 70 -14.57 8.89 -24.44
N ALA A 71 -15.08 7.95 -23.64
CA ALA A 71 -16.42 8.02 -23.08
C ALA A 71 -16.58 9.21 -22.10
N ASP A 72 -17.80 9.73 -21.95
CA ASP A 72 -18.10 10.82 -21.02
C ASP A 72 -19.13 10.35 -19.96
N PRO A 73 -18.83 10.45 -18.65
CA PRO A 73 -17.55 10.83 -18.05
C PRO A 73 -16.49 9.71 -18.13
N ASN A 74 -15.22 10.09 -18.05
CA ASN A 74 -14.10 9.17 -17.84
C ASN A 74 -12.98 9.85 -17.03
N LEU A 75 -11.99 9.06 -16.60
CA LEU A 75 -10.80 9.54 -15.89
C LEU A 75 -9.84 10.42 -16.71
N LEU A 76 -10.23 10.85 -17.92
CA LEU A 76 -9.55 11.84 -18.75
C LEU A 76 -10.33 13.16 -18.81
N SER A 77 -11.66 13.14 -18.64
CA SER A 77 -12.56 14.30 -18.74
C SER A 77 -12.68 15.09 -17.43
N VAL A 78 -12.31 14.49 -16.29
CA VAL A 78 -12.29 15.17 -14.99
C VAL A 78 -11.37 16.39 -14.97
N GLN A 79 -11.92 17.52 -14.52
CA GLN A 79 -11.24 18.82 -14.49
C GLN A 79 -10.35 18.96 -13.24
N SER A 80 -10.61 18.14 -12.22
CA SER A 80 -9.87 18.13 -10.97
C SER A 80 -9.60 16.70 -10.48
N MET A 81 -8.39 16.46 -9.96
CA MET A 81 -8.06 15.20 -9.26
C MET A 81 -8.95 14.93 -8.03
N ARG A 82 -9.73 15.93 -7.57
CA ARG A 82 -10.71 15.79 -6.50
C ARG A 82 -12.03 15.15 -6.93
N GLU A 83 -12.34 15.16 -8.23
CA GLU A 83 -13.56 14.59 -8.82
C GLU A 83 -13.36 13.10 -9.15
N ALA A 84 -12.13 12.70 -9.49
CA ALA A 84 -11.79 11.31 -9.83
C ALA A 84 -12.27 10.25 -8.81
N PRO A 85 -12.26 10.45 -7.47
CA PRO A 85 -12.82 9.50 -6.52
C PRO A 85 -14.33 9.26 -6.69
N ASP A 86 -15.10 10.27 -7.09
CA ASP A 86 -16.55 10.15 -7.27
C ASP A 86 -16.87 9.32 -8.52
N ASP A 87 -16.16 9.57 -9.64
CA ASP A 87 -16.25 8.77 -10.87
C ASP A 87 -15.85 7.30 -10.63
N ILE A 88 -14.76 7.07 -9.90
CA ILE A 88 -14.33 5.72 -9.52
C ILE A 88 -15.41 5.04 -8.68
N GLY A 89 -15.99 5.75 -7.71
CA GLY A 89 -17.07 5.23 -6.84
C GLY A 89 -18.35 4.90 -7.61
N LEU A 90 -18.70 5.66 -8.65
CA LEU A 90 -19.83 5.36 -9.54
C LEU A 90 -19.59 4.07 -10.34
N VAL A 91 -18.39 3.88 -10.89
CA VAL A 91 -18.00 2.68 -11.63
C VAL A 91 -17.94 1.46 -10.71
N ASP A 92 -17.35 1.60 -9.52
CA ASP A 92 -17.25 0.55 -8.50
C ASP A 92 -18.64 0.11 -8.04
N ALA A 93 -19.50 1.04 -7.60
CA ALA A 93 -20.86 0.72 -7.18
C ALA A 93 -21.71 0.08 -8.30
N GLN A 94 -21.48 0.42 -9.57
CA GLN A 94 -22.17 -0.23 -10.68
C GLN A 94 -21.67 -1.66 -10.93
N ILE A 95 -20.38 -1.91 -10.73
CA ILE A 95 -19.77 -3.24 -10.90
C ILE A 95 -20.06 -4.13 -9.70
N GLU A 96 -20.06 -3.60 -8.49
CA GLU A 96 -20.58 -4.27 -7.29
C GLU A 96 -22.04 -4.66 -7.47
N ARG A 97 -22.93 -3.78 -7.93
CA ARG A 97 -24.34 -4.15 -8.24
C ARG A 97 -24.43 -5.31 -9.24
N ASN A 98 -23.55 -5.34 -10.24
CA ASN A 98 -23.49 -6.41 -11.23
C ASN A 98 -22.89 -7.72 -10.68
N GLN A 99 -22.10 -7.66 -9.59
CA GLN A 99 -21.40 -8.80 -8.98
C GLN A 99 -21.93 -9.25 -7.61
N ALA A 100 -22.83 -8.48 -6.99
CA ALA A 100 -23.52 -8.82 -5.74
C ALA A 100 -24.41 -10.08 -5.87
N ALA A 101 -24.55 -10.60 -7.09
CA ALA A 101 -25.11 -11.92 -7.37
C ALA A 101 -24.12 -13.10 -7.13
N LEU A 102 -22.84 -12.85 -6.81
CA LEU A 102 -21.76 -13.86 -6.95
C LEU A 102 -20.63 -13.93 -5.87
N GLU A 103 -20.32 -12.88 -5.08
CA GLU A 103 -19.33 -12.91 -3.95
C GLU A 103 -17.83 -13.22 -4.35
N ILE A 104 -16.75 -13.37 -3.53
CA ILE A 104 -16.32 -12.86 -2.19
C ILE A 104 -14.76 -12.74 -2.12
N GLY A 105 -14.20 -11.96 -1.17
CA GLY A 105 -12.96 -12.34 -0.41
C GLY A 105 -11.54 -11.85 -0.84
N GLY A 106 -10.56 -11.94 0.09
CA GLY A 106 -9.12 -11.53 0.00
C GLY A 106 -8.30 -11.88 1.30
N SER A 107 -6.99 -11.66 1.54
CA SER A 107 -5.85 -11.01 0.82
C SER A 107 -4.56 -10.89 1.74
N GLY A 108 -3.39 -10.40 1.24
CA GLY A 108 -2.03 -10.27 1.91
C GLY A 108 -1.00 -9.44 1.05
N LEU A 109 0.36 -9.42 1.22
CA LEU A 109 1.27 -8.24 0.98
C LEU A 109 2.33 -8.11 -0.23
N GLU A 110 2.32 -7.02 -1.07
CA GLU A 110 3.39 -6.35 -1.92
C GLU A 110 2.90 -5.05 -2.65
N ALA A 111 3.76 -4.01 -2.71
CA ALA A 111 4.24 -3.27 -3.91
C ALA A 111 4.50 -1.78 -3.58
N THR A 112 5.73 -1.28 -3.79
CA THR A 112 6.05 0.13 -3.51
C THR A 112 6.29 0.92 -4.80
N PHE A 113 5.64 2.08 -4.95
CA PHE A 113 5.91 3.05 -6.02
C PHE A 113 6.33 4.40 -5.45
N LEU A 114 7.32 5.01 -6.09
CA LEU A 114 7.92 6.29 -5.72
C LEU A 114 7.68 7.32 -6.83
N TYR A 115 6.56 8.04 -6.79
CA TYR A 115 6.35 9.19 -7.68
C TYR A 115 7.28 10.34 -7.28
N ARG A 116 7.83 11.07 -8.26
CA ARG A 116 8.60 12.30 -8.04
C ARG A 116 7.75 13.50 -8.44
N THR A 117 7.63 14.48 -7.54
CA THR A 117 6.83 15.70 -7.81
C THR A 117 7.29 16.38 -9.10
N GLY A 118 6.32 16.69 -9.96
CA GLY A 118 6.53 17.49 -11.17
C GLY A 118 7.03 16.74 -12.40
N THR A 119 7.25 15.42 -12.35
CA THR A 119 7.64 14.67 -13.57
C THR A 119 6.46 14.23 -14.42
N LEU A 120 5.30 13.93 -13.81
CA LEU A 120 4.18 13.22 -14.45
C LEU A 120 4.55 11.85 -15.07
N GLU A 121 5.75 11.35 -14.79
CA GLU A 121 6.28 10.08 -15.28
C GLU A 121 6.04 8.94 -14.28
N LYS A 122 6.15 7.69 -14.76
CA LYS A 122 6.16 6.52 -13.88
C LYS A 122 7.30 6.63 -12.88
N GLY A 123 6.92 6.64 -11.60
CA GLY A 123 7.85 6.52 -10.49
C GLY A 123 8.63 5.21 -10.49
N GLN A 124 9.65 5.11 -9.62
CA GLN A 124 10.35 3.84 -9.41
C GLN A 124 9.41 2.84 -8.73
N ARG A 125 9.24 1.64 -9.30
CA ARG A 125 8.56 0.50 -8.66
C ARG A 125 9.60 -0.38 -7.98
N LEU A 126 9.35 -0.74 -6.73
CA LEU A 126 10.12 -1.70 -5.94
C LEU A 126 9.17 -2.79 -5.44
N SER A 127 9.48 -4.05 -5.76
CA SER A 127 9.00 -5.21 -5.00
C SER A 127 10.00 -5.46 -3.88
N LEU A 128 9.49 -5.78 -2.68
CA LEU A 128 10.30 -6.12 -1.52
C LEU A 128 9.72 -7.40 -0.91
N SER A 129 10.48 -8.48 -1.03
CA SER A 129 10.21 -9.77 -0.40
C SER A 129 10.80 -9.84 1.02
N GLU A 130 10.42 -10.84 1.80
CA GLU A 130 11.04 -11.08 3.11
C GLU A 130 12.52 -11.52 3.00
N GLU A 131 12.96 -11.97 1.83
CA GLU A 131 14.35 -12.35 1.57
C GLU A 131 15.25 -11.14 1.29
N ASP A 132 14.68 -9.99 0.89
CA ASP A 132 15.47 -8.84 0.46
C ASP A 132 16.33 -8.25 1.60
N PRO A 133 17.62 -7.93 1.34
CA PRO A 133 18.50 -7.37 2.35
C PRO A 133 17.99 -6.06 2.97
N PHE A 134 17.25 -5.26 2.20
CA PHE A 134 16.74 -3.97 2.65
C PHE A 134 15.70 -4.09 3.79
N PRO A 135 14.52 -4.74 3.62
CA PRO A 135 13.56 -4.90 4.72
C PRO A 135 14.15 -5.67 5.90
N ARG A 136 14.98 -6.70 5.66
CA ARG A 136 15.72 -7.41 6.74
C ARG A 136 16.61 -6.48 7.55
N SER A 137 17.40 -5.64 6.89
CA SER A 137 18.27 -4.67 7.57
C SER A 137 17.46 -3.60 8.32
N MET A 138 16.32 -3.17 7.78
CA MET A 138 15.43 -2.21 8.41
C MET A 138 14.80 -2.79 9.68
N GLY A 139 14.23 -4.00 9.62
CA GLY A 139 13.67 -4.69 10.78
C GLY A 139 14.71 -4.93 11.88
N LYS A 140 15.92 -5.38 11.51
CA LYS A 140 17.03 -5.55 12.46
C LYS A 140 17.40 -4.24 13.15
N ARG A 141 17.63 -3.16 12.40
CA ARG A 141 18.03 -1.85 12.95
C ARG A 141 16.92 -1.18 13.76
N TRP A 142 15.66 -1.37 13.37
CA TRP A 142 14.51 -0.89 14.13
C TRP A 142 14.41 -1.60 15.49
N ASN A 143 14.51 -2.92 15.49
CA ASN A 143 14.52 -3.73 16.72
C ASN A 143 15.69 -3.33 17.63
N GLU A 144 16.91 -3.20 17.08
CA GLU A 144 18.09 -2.73 17.82
C GLU A 144 17.90 -1.32 18.41
N GLY A 145 17.30 -0.39 17.65
CA GLY A 145 16.95 0.94 18.13
C GLY A 145 15.92 0.93 19.27
N LEU A 146 14.90 0.07 19.19
CA LEU A 146 13.92 -0.14 20.27
C LEU A 146 14.60 -0.68 21.54
N TRP A 147 15.51 -1.64 21.44
CA TRP A 147 16.28 -2.13 22.59
C TRP A 147 17.16 -1.05 23.21
N GLN A 148 17.82 -0.23 22.39
CA GLN A 148 18.61 0.89 22.88
C GLN A 148 17.75 1.95 23.58
N ALA A 149 16.54 2.23 23.08
CA ALA A 149 15.60 3.14 23.72
C ALA A 149 15.07 2.58 25.06
N LEU A 150 14.64 1.30 25.07
CA LEU A 150 14.13 0.63 26.27
C LEU A 150 15.17 0.57 27.39
N ASN A 151 16.41 0.18 27.08
CA ASN A 151 17.50 0.08 28.06
C ASN A 151 17.97 1.46 28.58
N ARG A 152 17.61 2.56 27.91
CA ARG A 152 17.88 3.94 28.33
C ARG A 152 16.74 4.57 29.14
N LEU A 153 15.62 3.87 29.34
CA LEU A 153 14.56 4.37 30.21
C LEU A 153 15.09 4.53 31.65
N PRO A 154 14.63 5.58 32.38
CA PRO A 154 14.94 5.71 33.79
C PRO A 154 14.42 4.49 34.56
N PRO A 155 15.08 4.09 35.66
CA PRO A 155 14.53 3.09 36.55
C PRO A 155 13.14 3.49 37.03
N PHE A 156 12.27 2.49 37.22
CA PHE A 156 11.04 2.73 37.97
C PHE A 156 11.39 3.13 39.42
N PRO A 157 10.56 3.96 40.10
CA PRO A 157 10.87 4.44 41.44
C PRO A 157 11.12 3.35 42.50
N TRP A 158 10.65 2.13 42.26
CA TRP A 158 10.84 0.96 43.12
C TRP A 158 12.08 0.11 42.80
N GLU A 159 12.83 0.41 41.73
CA GLU A 159 14.08 -0.33 41.39
C GLU A 159 15.29 0.06 42.25
N GLY A 160 15.20 1.15 43.03
CA GLY A 160 16.29 1.64 43.87
C GLY A 160 17.43 2.31 43.08
N GLN A 161 18.55 2.59 43.77
CA GLN A 161 19.77 3.03 43.09
C GLN A 161 20.40 1.84 42.37
N ARG A 162 20.57 1.93 41.04
CA ARG A 162 21.27 0.94 40.24
C ARG A 162 22.77 0.97 40.61
N ASP A 163 23.27 -0.09 41.25
CA ASP A 163 24.71 -0.36 41.39
C ASP A 163 25.36 -0.27 39.99
N GLU A 164 26.39 0.55 39.78
CA GLU A 164 26.98 0.80 38.45
C GLU A 164 27.61 -0.45 37.78
N GLY A 165 27.74 -1.56 38.51
CA GLY A 165 28.15 -2.87 37.99
C GLY A 165 27.01 -3.89 37.77
N LYS A 166 25.76 -3.58 38.16
CA LYS A 166 24.59 -4.45 38.00
C LYS A 166 23.51 -3.76 37.18
N ILE A 167 23.79 -3.65 35.88
CA ILE A 167 22.68 -3.61 34.92
C ILE A 167 22.00 -4.97 35.03
N CYS A 168 20.86 -5.04 35.71
CA CYS A 168 19.88 -6.09 35.47
C CYS A 168 19.17 -5.69 34.16
N PRO A 169 19.54 -6.25 33.00
CA PRO A 169 18.77 -5.98 31.79
C PRO A 169 17.36 -6.52 32.00
N LEU A 170 16.36 -5.82 31.48
CA LEU A 170 14.95 -6.24 31.61
C LEU A 170 14.68 -7.61 30.97
N TYR A 171 15.61 -8.10 30.13
CA TYR A 171 15.65 -9.47 29.59
C TYR A 171 17.11 -10.00 29.53
N PRO A 172 17.33 -11.33 29.60
CA PRO A 172 18.67 -11.90 29.48
C PRO A 172 19.29 -11.62 28.10
N SER A 173 20.56 -11.24 28.07
CA SER A 173 21.38 -11.26 26.86
C SER A 173 21.44 -12.68 26.29
N ARG A 174 21.24 -12.82 24.97
CA ARG A 174 21.51 -14.07 24.24
C ARG A 174 23.01 -14.27 24.02
#